data_AF-L1NLI9-F1
#
_entry.id   AF-L1NLI9-F1
#
_cell.length_a   1.000
_cell.length_b   1.000
_cell.length_c   1.000
_cell.angle_alpha   90.00
_cell.angle_beta   90.00
_cell.angle_gamma   90.00
#
_symmetry.space_group_name_H-M   'P 1'
#
loop_
_entity.id
_entity.type
_entity.pdbx_description
1 polymer ?
#
loop_
_entity_poly.entity_id
_entity_poly.type
_entity_poly.pdbx_seq_one_letter_code
_entity_poly.pdbx_strand_id
1 'polypeptide(L)'
;MRFVFSLPVWAVLADMIYTFILNVMQSVALGQRKTAPADGLPVSPEIAFNGLQVLANGGMVLVVGFGLLVLLRLNRTVPRGEAVPVGVFSTLGLLAVLAFSLTSVWQWGWALLRLAGGEPAVSAANPRYLAVAACLPFVALLCLWRLAGWYRITKRHAAADRLADIGQDGV
;
A
#
# COMPACT_ATOMS: atom_id res chain seq x y z
N MET A 1 18.96 6.33 11.56
CA MET A 1 17.67 5.64 11.78
C MET A 1 16.72 5.66 10.55
N ARG A 2 17.22 5.55 9.30
CA ARG A 2 16.37 5.63 8.08
C ARG A 2 15.83 4.28 7.60
N PHE A 3 16.52 3.18 7.91
CA PHE A 3 16.23 1.86 7.33
C PHE A 3 15.12 1.11 8.09
N VAL A 4 15.13 1.18 9.43
CA VAL A 4 14.20 0.44 10.30
C VAL A 4 12.74 0.85 10.04
N PHE A 5 12.48 2.15 9.84
CA PHE A 5 11.13 2.64 9.55
C PHE A 5 10.62 2.30 8.14
N SER A 6 11.49 1.92 7.20
CA SER A 6 11.06 1.46 5.87
C SER A 6 10.86 -0.06 5.77
N LEU A 7 11.33 -0.84 6.75
CA LEU A 7 11.18 -2.29 6.75
C LEU A 7 9.73 -2.76 6.63
N PRO A 8 8.75 -2.19 7.37
CA PRO A 8 7.35 -2.59 7.25
C PRO A 8 6.80 -2.37 5.84
N VAL A 9 7.21 -1.28 5.19
CA VAL A 9 6.78 -0.94 3.83
C VAL A 9 7.33 -1.97 2.82
N TRP A 10 8.60 -2.34 2.95
CA TRP A 10 9.21 -3.38 2.11
C TRP A 10 8.62 -4.77 2.36
N ALA A 11 8.32 -5.12 3.61
CA ALA A 11 7.70 -6.38 3.95
C ALA A 11 6.31 -6.53 3.31
N VAL A 12 5.47 -5.48 3.40
CA VAL A 12 4.15 -5.45 2.74
C VAL A 12 4.28 -5.51 1.22
N LEU A 13 5.23 -4.77 0.64
CA LEU A 13 5.46 -4.79 -0.81
C LEU A 13 5.88 -6.18 -1.30
N ALA A 14 6.82 -6.82 -0.59
CA ALA A 14 7.30 -8.16 -0.92
C ALA A 14 6.20 -9.23 -0.79
N ASP A 15 5.42 -9.20 0.29
CA ASP A 15 4.31 -10.13 0.48
C ASP A 15 3.21 -9.95 -0.58
N MET A 16 2.93 -8.70 -0.97
CA MET A 16 1.94 -8.41 -2.01
C MET A 16 2.38 -8.96 -3.38
N ILE A 17 3.65 -8.77 -3.76
CA ILE A 17 4.21 -9.35 -5.00
C ILE A 17 4.18 -10.89 -4.94
N TYR A 18 4.60 -11.46 -3.80
CA TYR A 18 4.59 -12.90 -3.60
C TYR A 18 3.18 -13.50 -3.71
N THR A 19 2.20 -12.88 -3.06
CA THR A 19 0.80 -13.30 -3.12
C THR A 19 0.23 -13.17 -4.53
N PHE A 20 0.61 -12.14 -5.27
CA PHE A 20 0.21 -12.00 -6.67
C PHE A 20 0.80 -13.11 -7.54
N ILE A 21 2.09 -13.45 -7.37
CA ILE A 21 2.72 -14.58 -8.09
C ILE A 21 1.97 -15.89 -7.79
N LEU A 22 1.65 -16.16 -6.52
CA LEU A 22 0.86 -17.33 -6.15
C LEU A 22 -0.52 -17.35 -6.83
N ASN A 23 -1.19 -16.20 -6.88
CA ASN A 23 -2.50 -16.03 -7.52
C ASN A 23 -2.43 -16.30 -9.04
N VAL A 24 -1.39 -15.80 -9.72
CA VAL A 24 -1.11 -16.09 -11.14
C VAL A 24 -0.85 -17.58 -11.35
N MET A 25 0.01 -18.19 -10.53
CA MET A 25 0.31 -19.62 -10.63
C MET A 25 -0.93 -20.48 -10.43
N GLN A 26 -1.79 -20.12 -9.47
CA GLN A 26 -3.07 -20.80 -9.25
C GLN A 26 -4.00 -20.66 -10.46
N SER A 27 -4.13 -19.46 -11.03
CA SER A 27 -4.94 -19.23 -12.23
C SER A 27 -4.45 -20.04 -13.43
N VAL A 28 -3.13 -20.13 -13.63
CA VAL A 28 -2.54 -20.94 -14.71
C VAL A 28 -2.76 -22.43 -14.47
N ALA A 29 -2.53 -22.92 -13.25
CA ALA A 29 -2.74 -24.32 -12.89
C ALA A 29 -4.21 -24.75 -13.06
N LEU A 30 -5.16 -23.86 -12.73
CA LEU A 30 -6.59 -24.07 -12.95
C LEU A 30 -6.94 -24.08 -14.45
N GLY A 31 -6.33 -23.20 -15.24
CA GLY A 31 -6.47 -23.19 -16.70
C GLY A 31 -5.96 -24.48 -17.34
N GLN A 32 -4.78 -24.96 -16.93
CA GLN A 32 -4.17 -26.18 -17.48
C GLN A 32 -4.89 -27.47 -17.08
N ARG A 33 -5.51 -27.52 -15.88
CA ARG A 33 -6.32 -28.67 -15.46
C ARG A 33 -7.65 -28.79 -16.22
N LYS A 34 -8.11 -27.72 -16.89
CA LYS A 34 -9.38 -27.69 -17.64
C LYS A 34 -9.20 -27.71 -19.16
N THR A 35 -7.99 -27.65 -19.69
CA THR A 35 -7.69 -27.80 -21.14
C THR A 35 -7.76 -29.24 -21.67
N ALA A 36 -8.52 -30.12 -21.02
CA ALA A 36 -8.95 -31.40 -21.58
C ALA A 36 -10.49 -31.47 -21.52
N PRO A 37 -11.16 -30.80 -22.48
CA PRO A 37 -12.01 -31.58 -23.39
C PRO A 37 -11.82 -31.15 -24.85
N ALA A 38 -11.78 -32.13 -25.75
CA ALA A 38 -11.49 -31.99 -27.18
C ALA A 38 -12.67 -31.47 -28.02
N ASP A 39 -13.69 -30.83 -27.41
CA ASP A 39 -15.03 -30.77 -28.01
C ASP A 39 -15.46 -29.40 -28.56
N GLY A 40 -14.56 -28.41 -28.69
CA GLY A 40 -14.82 -27.17 -29.44
C GLY A 40 -15.99 -26.30 -28.93
N LEU A 41 -16.52 -26.59 -27.74
CA LEU A 41 -17.55 -25.79 -27.07
C LEU A 41 -16.95 -24.53 -26.45
N PRO A 42 -17.71 -23.42 -26.38
CA PRO A 42 -17.21 -22.12 -25.94
C PRO A 42 -16.52 -22.24 -24.58
N VAL A 43 -15.31 -21.67 -24.50
CA VAL A 43 -14.52 -21.51 -23.29
C VAL A 43 -15.41 -21.13 -22.10
N SER A 44 -15.43 -22.00 -21.10
CA SER A 44 -16.34 -21.96 -19.97
C SER A 44 -16.22 -20.60 -19.23
N PRO A 45 -17.32 -20.06 -18.67
CA PRO A 45 -17.34 -18.77 -17.95
C PRO A 45 -16.25 -18.63 -16.88
N GLU A 46 -15.86 -19.74 -16.26
CA GLU A 46 -14.89 -19.79 -15.16
C GLU A 46 -13.46 -19.40 -15.57
N ILE A 47 -13.05 -19.58 -16.83
CA ILE A 47 -11.73 -19.13 -17.32
C ILE A 47 -11.70 -17.60 -17.40
N ALA A 48 -12.78 -16.99 -17.89
CA ALA A 48 -12.93 -15.53 -17.94
C ALA A 48 -13.00 -14.92 -16.53
N PHE A 49 -13.71 -15.56 -15.60
CA PHE A 49 -13.80 -15.10 -14.20
C PHE A 49 -12.45 -15.20 -13.46
N ASN A 50 -11.67 -16.27 -13.64
CA ASN A 50 -10.34 -16.39 -13.04
C ASN A 50 -9.36 -15.37 -13.64
N GLY A 51 -9.41 -15.13 -14.95
CA GLY A 51 -8.62 -14.10 -15.61
C GLY A 51 -8.94 -12.69 -15.08
N LEU A 52 -10.24 -12.40 -14.86
CA LEU A 52 -10.68 -11.12 -14.29
C LEU A 52 -10.20 -10.96 -12.85
N GLN A 53 -10.18 -12.03 -12.05
CA GLN A 53 -9.65 -12.00 -10.69
C GLN A 53 -8.14 -11.72 -10.68
N VAL A 54 -7.36 -12.35 -11.55
CA VAL A 54 -5.92 -12.03 -11.67
C VAL A 54 -5.72 -10.59 -12.10
N LEU A 55 -6.51 -10.09 -13.05
CA LEU A 55 -6.46 -8.71 -13.51
C LEU A 55 -6.78 -7.73 -12.38
N ALA A 56 -7.85 -7.97 -11.62
CA ALA A 56 -8.24 -7.13 -10.49
C ALA A 56 -7.17 -7.13 -9.37
N ASN A 57 -6.64 -8.31 -9.03
CA ASN A 57 -5.56 -8.41 -8.03
C ASN A 57 -4.27 -7.76 -8.52
N GLY A 58 -3.93 -7.91 -9.80
CA GLY A 58 -2.79 -7.23 -10.44
C GLY A 58 -2.95 -5.72 -10.41
N GLY A 59 -4.15 -5.20 -10.72
CA GLY A 59 -4.47 -3.79 -10.63
C GLY A 59 -4.28 -3.23 -9.21
N MET A 60 -4.78 -3.95 -8.19
CA MET A 60 -4.55 -3.57 -6.79
C MET A 60 -3.06 -3.56 -6.44
N VAL A 61 -2.30 -4.59 -6.86
CA VAL A 61 -0.85 -4.66 -6.63
C VAL A 61 -0.13 -3.48 -7.28
N LEU A 62 -0.51 -3.09 -8.49
CA LEU A 62 0.08 -1.93 -9.16
C LEU A 62 -0.24 -0.62 -8.44
N VAL A 63 -1.51 -0.38 -8.09
CA VAL A 63 -1.95 0.88 -7.45
C VAL A 63 -1.37 1.00 -6.04
N VAL A 64 -1.52 -0.04 -5.21
CA VAL A 64 -1.02 -0.04 -3.83
C VAL A 64 0.51 -0.07 -3.83
N GLY A 65 1.12 -0.88 -4.70
CA GLY A 65 2.57 -0.97 -4.83
C GLY A 65 3.19 0.36 -5.23
N PHE A 66 2.61 1.04 -6.22
CA PHE A 66 3.02 2.39 -6.58
C PHE A 66 2.88 3.36 -5.39
N GLY A 67 1.77 3.31 -4.66
CA GLY A 67 1.59 4.09 -3.44
C GLY A 67 2.67 3.84 -2.38
N LEU A 68 3.07 2.57 -2.17
CA LEU A 68 4.14 2.21 -1.24
C LEU A 68 5.51 2.73 -1.72
N LEU A 69 5.78 2.70 -3.02
CA LEU A 69 7.00 3.30 -3.60
C LEU A 69 7.04 4.83 -3.42
N VAL A 70 5.90 5.50 -3.62
CA VAL A 70 5.74 6.94 -3.32
C VAL A 70 5.98 7.20 -1.83
N LEU A 71 5.45 6.37 -0.93
CA LEU A 71 5.70 6.47 0.50
C LEU A 71 7.18 6.31 0.85
N LEU A 72 7.89 5.36 0.22
CA LEU A 72 9.34 5.20 0.38
C LEU A 72 10.11 6.44 -0.12
N ARG A 73 9.65 7.05 -1.22
CA ARG A 73 10.21 8.32 -1.73
C ARG A 73 10.02 9.44 -0.70
N LEU A 74 8.79 9.65 -0.19
CA LEU A 74 8.51 10.66 0.84
C LEU A 74 9.31 10.40 2.12
N ASN A 75 9.46 9.14 2.53
CA ASN A 75 10.26 8.77 3.70
C ASN A 75 11.75 9.10 3.54
N ARG A 76 12.25 9.23 2.30
CA ARG A 76 13.62 9.64 2.02
C ARG A 76 13.78 11.16 1.89
N THR A 77 12.80 11.87 1.35
CA THR A 77 12.91 13.27 0.94
C THR A 77 12.45 14.24 2.04
N VAL A 78 11.35 13.93 2.74
CA VAL A 78 10.82 14.77 3.82
C VAL A 78 11.83 15.01 4.95
N PRO A 79 12.60 14.00 5.45
CA PRO A 79 13.64 14.25 6.44
C PRO A 79 14.79 15.15 5.96
N ARG A 80 14.98 15.27 4.65
CA ARG A 80 16.01 16.14 4.05
C ARG A 80 15.53 17.58 3.86
N GLY A 81 14.26 17.87 4.19
CA GLY A 81 13.65 19.17 3.92
C GLY A 81 13.34 19.40 2.45
N GLU A 82 13.40 18.36 1.60
CA GLU A 82 13.15 18.50 0.16
C GLU A 82 11.64 18.59 -0.12
N ALA A 83 11.20 19.73 -0.67
CA ALA A 83 9.84 19.93 -1.15
C ALA A 83 9.64 19.22 -2.50
N VAL A 84 9.39 17.91 -2.44
CA VAL A 84 9.12 17.13 -3.65
C VAL A 84 7.66 17.31 -4.08
N PRO A 85 7.39 17.66 -5.34
CA PRO A 85 6.02 17.79 -5.83
C PRO A 85 5.33 16.42 -5.81
N VAL A 86 4.18 16.36 -5.14
CA VAL A 86 3.30 15.19 -5.11
C VAL A 86 2.22 15.39 -6.16
N GLY A 87 2.36 14.70 -7.29
CA GLY A 87 1.37 14.75 -8.37
C GLY A 87 0.10 13.97 -8.04
N VAL A 88 -0.96 14.15 -8.84
CA VAL A 88 -2.28 13.53 -8.62
C VAL A 88 -2.19 12.01 -8.47
N PHE A 89 -1.45 11.32 -9.33
CA PHE A 89 -1.26 9.87 -9.23
C PHE A 89 -0.57 9.43 -7.94
N SER A 90 0.40 10.22 -7.46
CA SER A 90 1.06 9.95 -6.17
C SER A 90 0.08 10.09 -5.01
N THR A 91 -0.80 11.09 -5.05
CA THR A 91 -1.87 11.26 -4.06
C THR A 91 -2.84 10.08 -4.09
N LEU A 92 -3.31 9.66 -5.27
CA LEU A 92 -4.20 8.51 -5.40
C LEU A 92 -3.56 7.22 -4.88
N GLY A 93 -2.28 6.98 -5.19
CA GLY A 93 -1.53 5.84 -4.66
C GLY A 93 -1.40 5.88 -3.13
N LEU A 94 -1.08 7.04 -2.56
CA LEU A 94 -1.02 7.23 -1.10
C LEU A 94 -2.39 7.05 -0.43
N LEU A 95 -3.47 7.51 -1.06
CA LEU A 95 -4.84 7.30 -0.59
C LEU A 95 -5.22 5.81 -0.60
N ALA A 96 -4.85 5.07 -1.64
CA ALA A 96 -5.05 3.63 -1.69
C ALA A 96 -4.30 2.93 -0.54
N VAL A 97 -3.01 3.27 -0.33
CA VAL A 97 -2.23 2.74 0.80
C VAL A 97 -2.90 3.06 2.14
N LEU A 98 -3.38 4.29 2.34
CA LEU A 98 -4.10 4.68 3.56
C LEU A 98 -5.40 3.90 3.75
N ALA A 99 -6.22 3.73 2.70
CA ALA A 99 -7.48 3.00 2.79
C ALA A 99 -7.29 1.56 3.29
N PHE A 100 -6.31 0.85 2.73
CA PHE A 100 -6.00 -0.52 3.14
C PHE A 100 -5.34 -0.59 4.52
N SER A 101 -4.41 0.32 4.82
CA SER A 101 -3.66 0.28 6.08
C SER A 101 -4.44 0.80 7.29
N LEU A 102 -5.31 1.80 7.13
CA LEU A 102 -6.20 2.30 8.20
C LEU A 102 -7.22 1.25 8.63
N THR A 103 -7.73 0.46 7.68
CA THR A 103 -8.59 -0.69 7.98
C THR A 103 -7.86 -1.65 8.93
N SER A 104 -6.56 -1.88 8.73
CA SER A 104 -5.76 -2.72 9.62
C SER A 104 -5.60 -2.13 11.03
N VAL A 105 -5.42 -0.80 11.16
CA VAL A 105 -5.36 -0.14 12.49
C VAL A 105 -6.65 -0.38 13.27
N TRP A 106 -7.80 -0.25 12.62
CA TRP A 106 -9.10 -0.52 13.23
C TRP A 106 -9.24 -1.98 13.68
N GLN A 107 -8.86 -2.93 12.83
CA GLN A 107 -8.89 -4.36 13.16
C GLN A 107 -7.99 -4.71 14.35
N TRP A 108 -6.78 -4.15 14.40
CA TRP A 108 -5.89 -4.31 15.55
C TRP A 108 -6.45 -3.69 16.82
N GLY A 109 -7.13 -2.54 16.73
CA GLY A 109 -7.84 -1.93 17.86
C GLY A 109 -8.85 -2.89 18.50
N TRP A 110 -9.71 -3.50 17.70
CA TRP A 110 -10.67 -4.51 18.19
C TRP A 110 -10.02 -5.81 18.64
N ALA A 111 -8.99 -6.29 17.92
CA ALA A 111 -8.29 -7.50 18.30
C ALA A 111 -7.63 -7.36 19.68
N LEU A 112 -7.02 -6.22 19.97
CA LEU A 112 -6.42 -5.93 21.27
C LEU A 112 -7.46 -5.82 22.39
N LEU A 113 -8.62 -5.19 22.13
CA LEU A 113 -9.73 -5.13 23.09
C LEU A 113 -10.26 -6.53 23.42
N ARG A 114 -10.45 -7.39 22.42
CA ARG A 114 -10.90 -8.78 22.62
C ARG A 114 -9.87 -9.62 23.36
N LEU A 115 -8.58 -9.46 23.02
CA LEU A 115 -7.47 -10.07 23.77
C LEU A 115 -7.47 -9.66 25.24
N ALA A 116 -7.70 -8.38 25.53
CA ALA A 116 -7.82 -7.88 26.89
C ALA A 116 -9.04 -8.44 27.63
N GLY A 117 -10.12 -8.75 26.89
CA GLY A 117 -11.29 -9.47 27.38
C GLY A 117 -11.12 -10.99 27.52
N GLY A 118 -9.95 -11.54 27.18
CA GLY A 118 -9.65 -12.97 27.27
C GLY A 118 -10.07 -13.81 26.06
N GLU A 119 -10.55 -13.19 24.98
CA GLU A 119 -10.93 -13.90 23.75
C GLU A 119 -9.72 -14.10 22.81
N PRO A 120 -9.59 -15.28 22.18
CA PRO A 120 -8.55 -15.51 21.18
C PRO A 120 -8.88 -14.76 19.87
N ALA A 121 -8.40 -13.52 19.75
CA ALA A 121 -8.66 -12.65 18.60
C ALA A 121 -7.56 -12.67 17.52
N VAL A 122 -6.39 -13.23 17.82
CA VAL A 122 -5.23 -13.26 16.90
C VAL A 122 -4.83 -14.70 16.63
N SER A 123 -4.86 -15.10 15.36
CA SER A 123 -4.41 -16.43 14.93
C SER A 123 -2.94 -16.43 14.55
N ALA A 124 -2.16 -17.29 15.19
CA ALA A 124 -0.76 -17.56 14.84
C ALA A 124 -0.62 -18.74 13.84
N ALA A 125 -1.72 -19.25 13.28
CA ALA A 125 -1.71 -20.42 12.39
C ALA A 125 -0.87 -20.20 11.12
N ASN A 126 -0.71 -18.95 10.68
CA ASN A 126 0.14 -18.61 9.57
C ASN A 126 1.01 -17.39 9.91
N PRO A 127 2.29 -17.60 10.27
CA PRO A 127 3.16 -16.54 10.78
C PRO A 127 3.43 -15.46 9.73
N ARG A 128 3.38 -15.79 8.43
CA ARG A 128 3.54 -14.84 7.34
C ARG A 128 2.43 -13.77 7.36
N TYR A 129 1.17 -14.21 7.42
CA TYR A 129 0.04 -13.28 7.45
C TYR A 129 0.03 -12.44 8.73
N LEU A 130 0.39 -13.03 9.87
CA LEU A 130 0.50 -12.30 11.12
C LEU A 130 1.58 -11.21 11.04
N ALA A 131 2.75 -11.52 10.48
CA ALA A 131 3.85 -10.56 10.32
C ALA A 131 3.45 -9.39 9.41
N VAL A 132 2.80 -9.67 8.28
CA VAL A 132 2.34 -8.62 7.35
C VAL A 132 1.21 -7.79 7.97
N ALA A 133 0.26 -8.44 8.67
CA ALA A 133 -0.80 -7.76 9.39
C ALA A 133 -0.24 -6.84 10.49
N ALA A 134 0.82 -7.24 11.17
CA ALA A 134 1.51 -6.39 12.14
C ALA A 134 2.23 -5.21 11.48
N CYS A 135 2.71 -5.33 10.23
CA CYS A 135 3.36 -4.23 9.49
C CYS A 135 2.40 -3.13 9.04
N LEU A 136 1.15 -3.48 8.71
CA LEU A 136 0.18 -2.55 8.11
C LEU A 136 -0.15 -1.31 8.99
N PRO A 137 -0.36 -1.42 10.32
CA PRO A 137 -0.52 -0.26 11.18
C PRO A 137 0.67 0.70 11.15
N PHE A 138 1.89 0.18 11.09
CA PHE A 138 3.10 1.01 10.98
C PHE A 138 3.15 1.73 9.63
N VAL A 139 2.72 1.07 8.55
CA VAL A 139 2.61 1.70 7.23
C VAL A 139 1.61 2.86 7.27
N ALA A 140 0.44 2.68 7.91
CA ALA A 140 -0.55 3.75 8.06
C ALA A 140 0.03 4.97 8.80
N LEU A 141 0.64 4.73 9.97
CA LEU A 141 1.25 5.78 10.79
C LEU A 141 2.38 6.50 10.05
N LEU A 142 3.25 5.75 9.37
CA LEU A 142 4.32 6.32 8.57
C LEU A 142 3.77 7.18 7.43
N CYS A 143 2.72 6.71 6.75
CA CYS A 143 2.07 7.44 5.66
C CYS A 143 1.51 8.77 6.13
N LEU A 144 0.75 8.77 7.23
CA LEU A 144 0.21 9.99 7.83
C LEU A 144 1.32 10.95 8.28
N TRP A 145 2.34 10.43 8.97
CA TRP A 145 3.43 11.24 9.48
C TRP A 145 4.25 11.89 8.36
N ARG A 146 4.53 11.15 7.27
CA ARG A 146 5.25 11.68 6.11
C ARG A 146 4.41 12.65 5.30
N LEU A 147 3.11 12.41 5.16
CA LEU A 147 2.21 13.36 4.51
C LEU A 147 2.10 14.67 5.29
N ALA A 148 1.99 14.60 6.62
CA ALA A 148 1.99 15.78 7.48
C ALA A 148 3.32 16.55 7.42
N GLY A 149 4.45 15.83 7.42
CA GLY A 149 5.78 16.43 7.26
C GLY A 149 5.94 17.14 5.92
N TRP A 150 5.54 16.48 4.83
CA TRP A 150 5.51 17.08 3.49
C TRP A 150 4.64 18.34 3.44
N TYR A 151 3.40 18.27 3.95
CA TYR A 151 2.49 19.41 3.99
C TYR A 151 3.08 20.62 4.72
N ARG A 152 3.76 20.38 5.85
CA ARG A 152 4.45 21.43 6.61
C ARG A 152 5.59 22.08 5.83
N ILE A 153 6.37 21.28 5.09
CA ILE A 153 7.49 21.78 4.27
C ILE A 153 6.93 22.61 3.11
N THR A 154 5.98 22.09 2.33
CA THR A 154 5.37 22.79 1.20
C THR A 154 4.76 24.13 1.64
N LYS A 155 4.07 24.17 2.78
CA LYS A 155 3.51 25.42 3.33
C LYS A 155 4.58 26.45 3.69
N ARG A 156 5.74 26.01 4.21
CA ARG A 156 6.87 26.89 4.54
C ARG A 156 7.50 27.49 3.29
N HIS A 157 7.72 26.69 2.25
CA HIS A 157 8.24 27.19 0.98
C HIS A 157 7.27 28.17 0.33
N ALA A 158 5.98 27.83 0.24
CA ALA A 158 4.97 28.74 -0.31
C ALA A 158 4.86 30.07 0.45
N ALA A 159 5.09 30.07 1.77
CA ALA A 159 5.13 31.29 2.56
C ALA A 159 6.41 32.11 2.31
N ALA A 160 7.56 31.45 2.16
CA ALA A 160 8.83 32.11 1.86
C ALA A 160 8.80 32.76 0.46
N ASP A 161 8.25 32.07 -0.54
CA ASP A 161 8.12 32.59 -1.90
C ASP A 161 7.22 33.84 -1.94
N ARG A 162 6.11 33.84 -1.19
CA ARG A 162 5.24 35.03 -1.06
C ARG A 162 5.92 36.22 -0.40
N LEU A 163 6.77 35.99 0.59
CA LEU A 163 7.51 37.07 1.25
C LEU A 163 8.60 37.65 0.34
N ALA A 164 9.22 36.82 -0.50
CA ALA A 164 10.19 37.27 -1.49
C ALA A 164 9.55 38.16 -2.57
N ASP A 165 8.35 37.79 -3.03
CA ASP A 165 7.54 38.55 -4.00
C ASP A 165 7.20 39.96 -3.48
N ILE A 166 6.66 40.05 -2.26
CA ILE A 166 6.34 41.34 -1.60
C ILE A 166 7.59 42.22 -1.40
N GLY A 167 8.74 41.61 -1.12
CA GLY A 167 10.00 42.33 -0.96
C GLY A 167 10.58 42.88 -2.27
N GLN A 168 10.20 42.31 -3.43
CA GLN A 168 10.59 42.81 -4.75
C GLN A 168 9.66 43.93 -5.25
N ASP A 169 8.38 43.90 -4.87
CA ASP A 169 7.39 44.93 -5.27
C ASP A 169 7.44 46.20 -4.40
N GLY A 170 8.23 46.21 -3.32
CA GLY A 170 8.34 47.29 -2.34
C GLY A 170 9.53 48.24 -2.52
N VAL A 171 10.27 48.15 -3.64
CA VAL A 171 11.37 49.05 -4.05
C VAL A 171 11.00 49.73 -5.36
#